data_AF-A0A2E5W2F1-F1
#
_entry.id   AF-A0A2E5W2F1-F1
#
_cell.length_a   1.000
_cell.length_b   1.000
_cell.length_c   1.000
_cell.angle_alpha   90.00
_cell.angle_beta   90.00
_cell.angle_gamma   90.00
#
_symmetry.space_group_name_H-M   'P 1'
#
loop_
_entity.id
_entity.type
_entity.pdbx_description
1 polymer ?
#
loop_
_entity_poly.entity_id
_entity_poly.type
_entity_poly.pdbx_seq_one_letter_code
_entity_poly.pdbx_strand_id
1 'polypeptide(L)'
;MGIINPAELDLKEESVVKINRTAKVTSRGKRFRFSALIVVGDGSGHVGVGLGKANEVISAIQKGKEIAKRNIVRVSIINSTIPHTIIGKHGASRIFLKPAAPGTGIIAGAPVRAVMEQVGIANILSKRQGSKNSMNLVHATMNALVSLKDAVSVANKRGLSIGEVFN
;
A
#
# COMPACT_ATOMS: atom_id res chain seq x y z
N MET A 1 0.48 -16.90 5.64
CA MET A 1 0.59 -15.53 6.21
C MET A 1 -0.29 -15.55 7.44
N GLY A 2 0.24 -15.22 8.63
CA GLY A 2 -0.58 -15.19 9.85
C GLY A 2 -1.71 -14.18 9.69
N ILE A 3 -2.92 -14.56 10.13
CA ILE A 3 -4.06 -13.65 10.15
C ILE A 3 -3.77 -12.60 11.23
N ILE A 4 -3.53 -11.36 10.83
CA ILE A 4 -3.28 -10.25 11.75
C ILE A 4 -4.63 -9.74 12.24
N ASN A 5 -4.83 -9.70 13.55
CA ASN A 5 -6.07 -9.21 14.14
C ASN A 5 -6.10 -7.67 14.09
N PRO A 6 -7.04 -7.04 13.36
CA PRO A 6 -7.08 -5.58 13.24
C PRO A 6 -7.48 -4.87 14.53
N ALA A 7 -8.03 -5.58 15.52
CA ALA A 7 -8.46 -4.99 16.79
C ALA A 7 -7.31 -4.74 17.78
N GLU A 8 -6.18 -5.44 17.60
CA GLU A 8 -4.99 -5.31 18.45
C GLU A 8 -4.05 -4.21 17.96
N LEU A 9 -4.28 -3.67 16.76
CA LEU A 9 -3.47 -2.63 16.15
C LEU A 9 -4.09 -1.25 16.35
N ASP A 10 -3.25 -0.27 16.69
CA ASP A 10 -3.65 1.14 16.71
C ASP A 10 -3.65 1.71 15.28
N LEU A 11 -4.78 1.53 14.59
CA LEU A 11 -4.94 1.95 13.20
C LEU A 11 -5.19 3.45 13.14
N LYS A 12 -4.38 4.15 12.34
CA LYS A 12 -4.54 5.59 12.07
C LYS A 12 -5.82 5.89 11.27
N GLU A 13 -6.11 7.17 11.13
CA GLU A 13 -7.16 7.66 10.25
C GLU A 13 -6.99 7.13 8.82
N GLU A 14 -8.13 6.81 8.21
CA GLU A 14 -8.21 6.23 6.88
C GLU A 14 -7.77 7.22 5.80
N SER A 15 -6.83 6.80 4.95
CA SER A 15 -6.40 7.61 3.82
C SER A 15 -7.27 7.31 2.60
N VAL A 16 -8.00 8.32 2.14
CA VAL A 16 -8.79 8.23 0.90
C VAL A 16 -7.89 8.55 -0.29
N VAL A 17 -7.55 7.53 -1.07
CA VAL A 17 -6.67 7.71 -2.24
C VAL A 17 -7.42 8.31 -3.42
N LYS A 18 -8.59 7.75 -3.72
CA LYS A 18 -9.40 8.18 -4.86
C LYS A 18 -10.86 7.79 -4.70
N ILE A 19 -11.74 8.72 -5.02
CA ILE A 19 -13.17 8.48 -5.15
C ILE A 19 -13.55 8.59 -6.64
N ASN A 20 -14.29 7.60 -7.14
CA ASN A 20 -14.81 7.59 -8.50
C ASN A 20 -16.34 7.49 -8.46
N ARG A 21 -17.03 8.32 -9.25
CA ARG A 21 -18.46 8.14 -9.52
C ARG A 21 -18.62 7.23 -10.74
N THR A 22 -19.19 6.05 -10.53
CA THR A 22 -19.52 5.08 -11.59
C THR A 22 -21.02 5.08 -11.85
N ALA A 23 -21.43 4.75 -13.07
CA ALA A 23 -22.85 4.73 -13.43
C ALA A 23 -23.21 3.42 -14.17
N LYS A 24 -24.36 2.83 -13.84
CA LYS A 24 -25.01 1.79 -14.64
C LYS A 24 -26.18 2.41 -15.40
N VAL A 25 -26.19 2.28 -16.72
CA VAL A 25 -27.32 2.73 -17.56
C VAL A 25 -28.42 1.67 -17.51
N THR A 26 -29.67 2.12 -17.36
CA THR A 26 -30.90 1.31 -17.33
C THR A 26 -31.95 1.95 -18.23
N SER A 27 -33.04 1.25 -18.52
CA SER A 27 -34.16 1.79 -19.33
C SER A 27 -34.75 3.08 -18.77
N ARG A 28 -34.73 3.26 -17.43
CA ARG A 28 -35.24 4.46 -16.75
C ARG A 28 -34.21 5.60 -16.60
N GLY A 29 -32.95 5.38 -17.00
CA GLY A 29 -31.88 6.36 -16.83
C GLY A 29 -30.60 5.78 -16.21
N LYS A 30 -29.76 6.65 -15.64
CA LYS A 30 -28.44 6.28 -15.09
C LYS A 30 -28.50 6.14 -13.57
N ARG A 31 -28.15 4.96 -13.06
CA ARG A 31 -27.97 4.70 -11.62
C ARG A 31 -26.52 4.94 -11.22
N PHE A 32 -26.27 5.98 -10.42
CA PHE A 32 -24.95 6.32 -9.92
C PHE A 32 -24.57 5.52 -8.68
N ARG A 33 -23.27 5.23 -8.55
CA ARG A 33 -22.63 4.67 -7.36
C ARG A 33 -21.24 5.24 -7.20
N PHE A 34 -20.81 5.46 -5.97
CA PHE A 34 -19.46 5.88 -5.65
C PHE A 34 -18.60 4.67 -5.30
N SER A 35 -17.37 4.69 -5.80
CA SER A 35 -16.33 3.74 -5.45
C SER A 35 -15.19 4.50 -4.80
N ALA A 36 -14.73 4.02 -3.64
CA ALA A 36 -13.65 4.64 -2.87
C ALA A 36 -12.51 3.63 -2.68
N LEU A 37 -11.30 4.05 -3.04
CA LEU A 37 -10.07 3.30 -2.77
C LEU A 37 -9.47 3.85 -1.48
N ILE A 38 -9.42 3.00 -0.45
CA ILE A 38 -9.02 3.34 0.91
C ILE A 38 -7.77 2.57 1.28
N VAL A 39 -6.87 3.25 1.99
CA VAL A 39 -5.68 2.66 2.60
C VAL A 39 -5.75 2.92 4.11
N VAL A 40 -5.45 1.89 4.89
CA VAL A 40 -5.42 1.94 6.35
C VAL A 40 -4.09 1.37 6.81
N GLY A 41 -3.46 1.99 7.81
CA GLY A 41 -2.24 1.46 8.43
C GLY A 41 -2.05 1.98 9.85
N ASP A 42 -1.03 1.47 10.52
CA ASP A 42 -0.67 1.83 11.90
C ASP A 42 0.58 2.74 11.95
N GLY A 43 1.23 3.00 10.81
CA GLY A 43 2.51 3.70 10.75
C GLY A 43 3.68 2.93 11.36
N SER A 44 3.51 1.65 11.67
CA SER A 44 4.50 0.79 12.33
C SER A 44 4.77 -0.48 11.51
N GLY A 45 4.57 -0.42 10.19
CA GLY A 45 4.83 -1.53 9.28
C GLY A 45 3.63 -2.39 8.94
N HIS A 46 2.41 -2.00 9.32
CA HIS A 46 1.18 -2.67 8.86
C HIS A 46 0.37 -1.76 7.95
N VAL A 47 -0.06 -2.33 6.81
CA VAL A 47 -0.91 -1.61 5.87
C VAL A 47 -1.91 -2.54 5.20
N GLY A 48 -3.12 -2.05 4.99
CA GLY A 48 -4.19 -2.72 4.27
C GLY A 48 -4.82 -1.79 3.25
N VAL A 49 -5.32 -2.37 2.15
CA VAL A 49 -5.98 -1.65 1.06
C VAL A 49 -7.34 -2.26 0.81
N GLY A 50 -8.35 -1.41 0.61
CA GLY A 50 -9.71 -1.83 0.34
C GLY A 50 -10.40 -0.97 -0.71
N LEU A 51 -11.23 -1.60 -1.53
CA LEU A 51 -12.10 -0.93 -2.49
C LEU A 51 -13.55 -1.06 -2.02
N GLY A 52 -14.16 0.04 -1.63
CA GLY A 52 -15.57 0.11 -1.28
C GLY A 52 -16.42 0.64 -2.42
N LYS A 53 -17.68 0.19 -2.50
CA LYS A 53 -18.66 0.73 -3.45
C LYS A 53 -20.05 0.82 -2.82
N ALA A 54 -20.67 1.99 -2.91
CA ALA A 54 -22.00 2.25 -2.37
C ALA A 54 -22.76 3.33 -3.18
N ASN A 55 -23.99 3.64 -2.78
CA ASN A 55 -24.78 4.72 -3.41
C ASN A 55 -24.34 6.09 -2.90
N GLU A 56 -23.85 6.17 -1.66
CA GLU A 56 -23.32 7.37 -1.01
C GLU A 56 -21.80 7.27 -0.83
N VAL A 57 -21.15 8.43 -0.68
CA VAL A 57 -19.69 8.50 -0.55
C VAL A 57 -19.22 7.93 0.79
N ILE A 58 -19.84 8.36 1.90
CA ILE A 58 -19.44 7.95 3.26
C ILE A 58 -19.58 6.43 3.42
N SER A 59 -20.71 5.86 2.99
CA SER A 59 -20.90 4.40 3.04
C SER A 59 -19.91 3.65 2.15
N ALA A 60 -19.46 4.23 1.03
CA ALA A 60 -18.43 3.61 0.18
C ALA A 60 -17.07 3.61 0.89
N ILE A 61 -16.72 4.69 1.58
CA ILE A 61 -15.49 4.78 2.37
C ILE A 61 -15.50 3.75 3.50
N GLN A 62 -16.59 3.67 4.27
CA GLN A 62 -16.71 2.73 5.40
C GLN A 62 -16.61 1.26 4.96
N LYS A 63 -17.25 0.89 3.85
CA LYS A 63 -17.09 -0.45 3.24
C LYS A 63 -15.64 -0.69 2.79
N GLY A 64 -14.99 0.32 2.23
CA GLY A 64 -13.58 0.26 1.85
C GLY A 64 -12.69 0.01 3.06
N LYS A 65 -12.94 0.70 4.16
CA LYS A 65 -12.23 0.56 5.44
C LYS A 65 -12.33 -0.86 5.99
N GLU A 66 -13.53 -1.44 6.04
CA GLU A 66 -13.75 -2.80 6.53
C GLU A 66 -13.02 -3.86 5.68
N ILE A 67 -12.97 -3.66 4.35
CA ILE A 67 -12.19 -4.52 3.46
C ILE A 67 -10.69 -4.33 3.69
N ALA A 68 -10.23 -3.08 3.85
CA ALA A 68 -8.82 -2.77 4.09
C ALA A 68 -8.32 -3.42 5.38
N LYS A 69 -9.10 -3.35 6.47
CA LYS A 69 -8.77 -3.97 7.76
C LYS A 69 -8.59 -5.48 7.66
N ARG A 70 -9.39 -6.16 6.82
CA ARG A 70 -9.25 -7.61 6.62
C ARG A 70 -8.00 -8.00 5.82
N ASN A 71 -7.49 -7.08 5.01
CA ASN A 71 -6.36 -7.30 4.09
C ASN A 71 -5.07 -6.64 4.60
N ILE A 72 -4.86 -6.60 5.91
CA ILE A 72 -3.64 -6.03 6.49
C ILE A 72 -2.45 -6.97 6.22
N VAL A 73 -1.34 -6.37 5.84
CA VAL A 73 -0.08 -7.02 5.53
C VAL A 73 1.03 -6.35 6.34
N ARG A 74 1.97 -7.16 6.83
CA ARG A 74 3.21 -6.68 7.45
C ARG A 74 4.28 -6.39 6.39
N VAL A 75 4.92 -5.25 6.51
CA VAL A 75 5.97 -4.74 5.63
C VAL A 75 7.29 -4.63 6.41
N SER A 76 8.40 -5.02 5.78
CA SER A 76 9.73 -4.84 6.34
C SER A 76 10.17 -3.38 6.21
N ILE A 77 10.38 -2.70 7.34
CA ILE A 77 10.89 -1.33 7.42
C ILE A 77 12.21 -1.36 8.18
N ILE A 78 13.20 -0.62 7.69
CA ILE A 78 14.50 -0.42 8.36
C ILE A 78 14.77 1.08 8.37
N ASN A 79 15.03 1.66 9.55
CA ASN A 79 15.36 3.09 9.70
C ASN A 79 14.38 4.02 8.95
N SER A 80 13.08 3.73 9.06
CA SER A 80 12.01 4.49 8.39
C SER A 80 12.10 4.51 6.85
N THR A 81 12.79 3.55 6.25
CA THR A 81 12.88 3.30 4.79
C THR A 81 12.76 1.81 4.44
N ILE A 82 12.82 1.49 3.15
CA ILE A 82 12.79 0.11 2.64
C ILE A 82 14.19 -0.52 2.67
N PRO A 83 14.33 -1.85 2.81
CA PRO A 83 15.64 -2.50 2.88
C PRO A 83 16.47 -2.41 1.59
N HIS A 84 15.84 -2.53 0.42
CA HIS A 84 16.51 -2.54 -0.88
C HIS A 84 15.60 -2.00 -1.99
N THR A 85 16.18 -1.72 -3.15
CA THR A 85 15.44 -1.29 -4.34
C THR A 85 14.55 -2.42 -4.87
N ILE A 86 13.30 -2.10 -5.23
CA ILE A 86 12.37 -3.10 -5.75
C ILE A 86 11.47 -2.53 -6.84
N ILE A 87 11.07 -3.40 -7.77
CA ILE A 87 10.07 -3.09 -8.79
C ILE A 87 8.80 -3.89 -8.48
N GLY A 88 7.71 -3.18 -8.20
CA GLY A 88 6.38 -3.76 -8.10
C GLY A 88 5.65 -3.72 -9.43
N LYS A 89 4.86 -4.76 -9.70
CA LYS A 89 3.98 -4.81 -10.88
C LYS A 89 2.59 -5.31 -10.49
N HIS A 90 1.58 -4.67 -11.05
CA HIS A 90 0.20 -5.15 -11.04
C HIS A 90 -0.51 -4.71 -12.32
N GLY A 91 -0.97 -5.68 -13.12
CA GLY A 91 -1.48 -5.43 -14.47
C GLY A 91 -0.48 -4.66 -15.33
N ALA A 92 -0.92 -3.53 -15.91
CA ALA A 92 -0.11 -2.64 -16.74
C ALA A 92 0.63 -1.52 -15.96
N SER A 93 0.53 -1.50 -14.62
CA SER A 93 1.21 -0.52 -13.77
C SER A 93 2.48 -1.13 -13.18
N ARG A 94 3.60 -0.40 -13.28
CA ARG A 94 4.88 -0.74 -12.65
C ARG A 94 5.31 0.41 -11.74
N ILE A 95 5.88 0.09 -10.59
CA ILE A 95 6.41 1.06 -9.63
C ILE A 95 7.83 0.67 -9.26
N PHE A 96 8.76 1.60 -9.42
CA PHE A 96 10.11 1.47 -8.90
C PHE A 96 10.18 2.17 -7.55
N LEU A 97 10.65 1.46 -6.53
CA LEU A 97 10.87 1.97 -5.19
C LEU A 97 12.36 1.88 -4.86
N LYS A 98 12.91 2.98 -4.33
CA LYS A 98 14.32 3.07 -3.94
C LYS A 98 14.42 3.64 -2.52
N PRO A 99 15.22 3.01 -1.63
CA PRO A 99 15.49 3.56 -0.31
C PRO A 99 16.19 4.92 -0.42
N ALA A 100 15.94 5.77 0.57
CA ALA A 100 16.45 7.13 0.61
C ALA A 100 17.12 7.41 1.96
N ALA A 101 18.05 8.36 1.95
CA ALA A 101 18.73 8.82 3.16
C ALA A 101 17.72 9.49 4.13
N PRO A 102 17.98 9.47 5.45
CA PRO A 102 17.15 10.18 6.41
C PRO A 102 17.08 11.67 6.05
N GLY A 103 15.88 12.25 6.14
CA GLY A 103 15.62 13.66 5.78
C GLY A 103 15.19 13.89 4.34
N THR A 104 15.17 12.86 3.48
CA THR A 104 14.69 12.99 2.09
C THR A 104 13.16 13.17 2.00
N GLY A 105 12.42 12.60 2.94
CA GLY A 105 10.96 12.58 2.89
C GLY A 105 10.40 11.60 1.84
N ILE A 106 9.08 11.68 1.63
CA ILE A 106 8.34 10.80 0.71
C ILE A 106 8.19 11.47 -0.66
N ILE A 107 9.10 11.13 -1.58
CA ILE A 107 9.04 11.58 -2.97
C ILE A 107 8.29 10.53 -3.80
N ALA A 108 6.97 10.66 -3.80
CA ALA A 108 6.07 9.74 -4.47
C ALA A 108 4.83 10.43 -5.05
N GLY A 109 4.24 9.79 -6.07
CA GLY A 109 2.93 10.21 -6.57
C GLY A 109 1.83 9.94 -5.54
N ALA A 110 0.74 10.71 -5.57
CA ALA A 110 -0.30 10.70 -4.54
C ALA A 110 -0.78 9.29 -4.09
N PRO A 111 -1.09 8.33 -5.00
CA PRO A 111 -1.53 7.00 -4.58
C PRO A 111 -0.46 6.20 -3.82
N VAL A 112 0.81 6.38 -4.20
CA VAL A 112 1.94 5.69 -3.56
C VAL A 112 2.27 6.36 -2.24
N ARG A 113 2.24 7.70 -2.18
CA ARG A 113 2.45 8.49 -0.98
C ARG A 113 1.48 8.09 0.14
N ALA A 114 0.18 8.00 -0.17
CA ALA A 114 -0.84 7.57 0.78
C ALA A 114 -0.55 6.19 1.39
N VAL A 115 0.01 5.25 0.61
CA VAL A 115 0.44 3.94 1.12
C VAL A 115 1.65 4.07 2.02
N MET A 116 2.67 4.83 1.61
CA MET A 116 3.92 4.97 2.37
C MET A 116 3.71 5.66 3.72
N GLU A 117 2.86 6.69 3.77
CA GLU A 117 2.51 7.40 5.01
C GLU A 117 1.79 6.47 6.00
N GLN A 118 0.87 5.64 5.51
CA GLN A 118 0.10 4.70 6.33
C GLN A 118 0.96 3.52 6.81
N VAL A 119 1.94 3.10 6.01
CA VAL A 119 2.95 2.10 6.41
C VAL A 119 3.89 2.63 7.49
N GLY A 120 4.21 3.93 7.46
CA GLY A 120 5.21 4.55 8.35
C GLY A 120 6.60 4.73 7.71
N ILE A 121 6.70 4.63 6.38
CA ILE A 121 7.95 4.93 5.66
C ILE A 121 8.05 6.44 5.49
N ALA A 122 9.08 7.04 6.09
CA ALA A 122 9.32 8.48 6.02
C ALA A 122 10.22 8.88 4.84
N ASN A 123 11.15 8.00 4.44
CA ASN A 123 12.16 8.33 3.42
C ASN A 123 12.10 7.33 2.26
N ILE A 124 11.65 7.79 1.09
CA ILE A 124 11.59 6.93 -0.10
C ILE A 124 11.59 7.74 -1.39
N LEU A 125 12.27 7.21 -2.40
CA LEU A 125 12.17 7.69 -3.78
C LEU A 125 11.35 6.69 -4.59
N SER A 126 10.37 7.18 -5.35
CA SER A 126 9.57 6.32 -6.21
C SER A 126 9.41 6.88 -7.61
N LYS A 127 9.36 5.98 -8.59
CA LYS A 127 9.02 6.32 -9.97
C LYS A 127 8.03 5.33 -10.54
N ARG A 128 6.82 5.83 -10.85
CA ARG A 128 5.84 5.04 -11.57
C ARG A 128 6.26 4.93 -13.04
N GLN A 129 6.09 3.74 -13.62
CA GLN A 129 6.33 3.45 -15.03
C GLN A 129 5.06 2.79 -15.62
N GLY A 130 4.61 3.24 -16.79
CA GLY A 130 3.40 2.71 -17.44
C GLY A 130 2.08 3.35 -16.98
N SER A 131 1.05 2.53 -16.74
CA SER A 131 -0.36 2.97 -16.62
C SER A 131 -0.68 3.84 -15.40
N LYS A 132 -1.40 4.96 -15.62
CA LYS A 132 -1.79 5.99 -14.63
C LYS A 132 -2.93 5.63 -13.68
N ASN A 133 -3.40 4.39 -13.72
CA ASN A 133 -4.51 3.95 -12.88
C ASN A 133 -4.07 3.86 -11.40
N SER A 134 -4.68 4.68 -10.54
CA SER A 134 -4.40 4.73 -9.10
C SER A 134 -4.64 3.38 -8.40
N MET A 135 -5.70 2.65 -8.78
CA MET A 135 -6.01 1.35 -8.18
C MET A 135 -4.90 0.34 -8.43
N ASN A 136 -4.50 0.18 -9.69
CA ASN A 136 -3.43 -0.74 -10.05
C ASN A 136 -2.08 -0.30 -9.48
N LEU A 137 -1.85 1.01 -9.35
CA LEU A 137 -0.62 1.53 -8.77
C LEU A 137 -0.51 1.20 -7.27
N VAL A 138 -1.61 1.34 -6.52
CA VAL A 138 -1.66 0.95 -5.10
C VAL A 138 -1.42 -0.56 -4.96
N HIS A 139 -2.07 -1.39 -5.76
CA HIS A 139 -1.82 -2.84 -5.74
C HIS A 139 -0.39 -3.21 -6.17
N ALA A 140 0.18 -2.54 -7.16
CA ALA A 140 1.58 -2.73 -7.55
C ALA A 140 2.54 -2.36 -6.41
N THR A 141 2.19 -1.33 -5.64
CA THR A 141 2.97 -0.88 -4.48
C THR A 141 2.88 -1.91 -3.35
N MET A 142 1.69 -2.40 -3.04
CA MET A 142 1.50 -3.48 -2.06
C MET A 142 2.28 -4.74 -2.44
N ASN A 143 2.25 -5.14 -3.72
CA ASN A 143 3.05 -6.27 -4.20
C ASN A 143 4.55 -6.04 -4.03
N ALA A 144 5.03 -4.82 -4.26
CA ALA A 144 6.43 -4.46 -4.03
C ALA A 144 6.79 -4.61 -2.55
N LEU A 145 5.96 -4.05 -1.66
CA LEU A 145 6.20 -4.07 -0.21
C LEU A 145 6.17 -5.48 0.38
N VAL A 146 5.24 -6.34 -0.07
CA VAL A 146 5.18 -7.76 0.32
C VAL A 146 6.43 -8.51 -0.13
N SER A 147 6.99 -8.16 -1.28
CA SER A 147 8.14 -8.84 -1.86
C SER A 147 9.47 -8.41 -1.25
N LEU A 148 9.45 -7.39 -0.37
CA LEU A 148 10.65 -6.97 0.36
C LEU A 148 11.13 -8.11 1.25
N LYS A 149 12.45 -8.18 1.36
CA LYS A 149 13.16 -9.15 2.18
C LYS A 149 14.08 -8.38 3.10
N ASP A 150 13.97 -8.70 4.38
CA ASP A 150 14.87 -8.21 5.39
C ASP A 150 16.21 -8.97 5.35
N ALA A 151 17.30 -8.31 5.75
CA ALA A 151 18.63 -8.91 5.77
C ALA A 151 18.68 -10.15 6.67
N VAL A 152 18.00 -10.11 7.82
CA VAL A 152 17.89 -11.24 8.75
C VAL A 152 17.17 -12.43 8.10
N SER A 153 16.07 -12.16 7.40
CA SER A 153 15.31 -13.21 6.70
C SER A 153 16.14 -13.86 5.58
N VAL A 154 16.96 -13.07 4.88
CA VAL A 154 17.85 -13.57 3.83
C VAL A 154 19.01 -14.39 4.42
N ALA A 155 19.62 -13.93 5.51
CA ALA A 155 20.70 -14.63 6.22
C ALA A 155 20.23 -16.01 6.69
N ASN A 156 19.09 -16.06 7.39
CA ASN A 156 18.48 -17.31 7.84
C ASN A 156 18.14 -18.26 6.69
N LYS A 157 17.68 -17.73 5.56
CA LYS A 157 17.37 -18.54 4.38
C LYS A 157 18.62 -19.11 3.70
N ARG A 158 19.76 -18.40 3.79
CA ARG A 158 21.05 -18.82 3.24
C ARG A 158 21.88 -19.66 4.21
N GLY A 159 21.50 -19.71 5.49
CA GLY A 159 22.30 -20.36 6.54
C GLY A 159 23.60 -19.63 6.87
N LEU A 160 23.69 -18.34 6.55
CA LEU A 160 24.88 -17.50 6.77
C LEU A 160 24.67 -16.58 7.96
N SER A 161 25.77 -16.14 8.56
CA SER A 161 25.73 -15.07 9.56
C SER A 161 25.39 -13.73 8.91
N ILE A 162 24.86 -12.78 9.69
CA ILE A 162 24.46 -11.45 9.17
C ILE A 162 25.67 -10.71 8.55
N GLY A 163 26.86 -10.83 9.15
CA GLY A 163 28.08 -10.19 8.64
C GLY A 163 28.49 -10.69 7.25
N GLU A 164 28.35 -11.98 6.98
CA GLU A 164 28.65 -12.60 5.67
C GLU A 164 27.67 -12.20 4.56
N VAL A 165 26.50 -11.64 4.90
CA VAL A 165 25.54 -11.15 3.90
C VAL A 165 25.92 -9.75 3.38
N PHE A 166 26.68 -8.99 4.17
CA PHE A 166 27.09 -7.62 3.84
C PHE A 166 28.52 -7.51 3.31
N ASN A 167 29.37 -8.50 3.58
CA ASN A 167 30.71 -8.65 3.00
C ASN A 167 30.64 -9.18 1.56
#